data_AF-A0A969TMY0-F1
#
_entry.id   AF-A0A969TMY0-F1
#
_cell.length_a   1.000
_cell.length_b   1.000
_cell.length_c   1.000
_cell.angle_alpha   90.00
_cell.angle_beta   90.00
_cell.angle_gamma   90.00
#
_symmetry.space_group_name_H-M   'P 1'
#
loop_
_entity.id
_entity.type
_entity.pdbx_description
1 polymer ?
#
loop_
_entity_poly.entity_id
_entity_poly.type
_entity_poly.pdbx_seq_one_letter_code
_entity_poly.pdbx_strand_id
1 'polypeptide(L)'
;MAVEVVNASHEVVSKVDRYRQVVLQFLLKQSDEGRLDGIESQPIFDQERDRYLILSQGWRGQERVYWVVMHLELRGGKVWIQRNQTEVDIEAELMALDIPQADIVLGIIPPEYRTLAGFTEA
;
A
#
# COMPACT_ATOMS: atom_id res chain seq x y z
N MET A 1 -12.35 -25.14 44.99
CA MET A 1 -11.33 -24.74 44.01
C MET A 1 -12.03 -23.89 42.97
N ALA A 2 -11.77 -22.58 42.97
CA ALA A 2 -12.27 -21.68 41.95
C ALA A 2 -11.43 -21.89 40.69
N VAL A 3 -12.08 -22.18 39.57
CA VAL A 3 -11.44 -22.17 38.25
C VAL A 3 -11.35 -20.71 37.84
N GLU A 4 -10.13 -20.19 37.74
CA GLU A 4 -9.86 -18.87 37.20
C GLU A 4 -10.39 -18.80 35.77
N VAL A 5 -11.31 -17.86 35.55
CA VAL A 5 -11.67 -17.42 34.21
C VAL A 5 -10.43 -16.72 33.66
N VAL A 6 -9.67 -17.44 32.83
CA VAL A 6 -8.62 -16.83 32.03
C VAL A 6 -9.32 -15.88 31.06
N ASN A 7 -9.26 -14.58 31.37
CA ASN A 7 -9.65 -13.52 30.46
C ASN A 7 -8.77 -13.65 29.21
N ALA A 8 -9.30 -14.25 28.16
CA ALA A 8 -8.76 -14.12 26.82
C ALA A 8 -8.94 -12.64 26.44
N SER A 9 -7.86 -11.87 26.58
CA SER A 9 -7.72 -10.55 25.98
C SER A 9 -7.93 -10.71 24.47
N HIS A 10 -9.09 -10.31 23.97
CA HIS A 10 -9.29 -10.07 22.55
C HIS A 10 -8.24 -9.03 22.12
N GLU A 11 -7.24 -9.47 21.38
CA GLU A 11 -6.25 -8.58 20.78
C GLU A 11 -7.00 -7.79 19.70
N VAL A 12 -7.38 -6.55 20.04
CA VAL A 12 -7.98 -5.64 19.08
C VAL A 12 -6.90 -5.29 18.08
N VAL A 13 -6.98 -5.89 16.88
CA VAL A 13 -6.09 -5.57 15.76
C VAL A 13 -6.11 -4.06 15.55
N SER A 14 -4.94 -3.42 15.59
CA SER A 14 -4.89 -1.97 15.48
C SER A 14 -5.30 -1.51 14.08
N LYS A 15 -5.78 -0.26 13.97
CA LYS A 15 -6.07 0.37 12.68
C LYS A 15 -4.88 0.26 11.71
N VAL A 16 -3.67 0.47 12.21
CA VAL A 16 -2.44 0.42 11.42
C VAL A 16 -2.16 -1.00 10.93
N ASP A 17 -2.35 -2.01 11.77
CA ASP A 17 -2.15 -3.40 11.36
C ASP A 17 -3.16 -3.83 10.30
N ARG A 18 -4.42 -3.38 10.41
CA ARG A 18 -5.42 -3.58 9.36
C ARG A 18 -5.00 -2.93 8.05
N TYR A 19 -4.55 -1.67 8.08
CA TYR A 19 -4.07 -0.99 6.87
C TYR A 19 -2.85 -1.66 6.27
N ARG A 20 -1.92 -2.13 7.10
CA ARG A 20 -0.77 -2.90 6.63
C ARG A 20 -1.21 -4.14 5.89
N GLN A 21 -2.14 -4.91 6.44
CA GLN A 21 -2.68 -6.09 5.77
C GLN A 21 -3.33 -5.71 4.43
N VAL A 22 -4.16 -4.66 4.39
CA VAL A 22 -4.81 -4.20 3.15
C VAL A 22 -3.77 -3.80 2.10
N VAL A 23 -2.78 -2.97 2.46
CA VAL A 23 -1.74 -2.50 1.53
C VAL A 23 -0.87 -3.65 1.00
N LEU A 24 -0.47 -4.58 1.88
CA LEU A 24 0.32 -5.75 1.48
C LEU A 24 -0.47 -6.65 0.52
N GLN A 25 -1.74 -6.94 0.82
CA GLN A 25 -2.58 -7.77 -0.04
C GLN A 25 -2.87 -7.09 -1.39
N PHE A 26 -3.15 -5.78 -1.36
CA PHE A 26 -3.32 -4.97 -2.57
C PHE A 26 -2.07 -5.05 -3.45
N LEU A 27 -0.89 -4.77 -2.92
CA LEU A 27 0.35 -4.78 -3.70
C LEU A 27 0.75 -6.17 -4.18
N LEU A 28 0.48 -7.23 -3.40
CA LEU A 28 0.69 -8.60 -3.86
C LEU A 28 -0.19 -8.93 -5.06
N LYS A 29 -1.50 -8.63 -4.98
CA LYS A 29 -2.44 -8.79 -6.10
C LYS A 29 -1.96 -8.03 -7.35
N GLN A 30 -1.61 -6.76 -7.19
CA GLN A 30 -1.11 -5.94 -8.31
C GLN A 30 0.20 -6.48 -8.90
N SER A 31 1.09 -7.03 -8.06
CA SER A 31 2.35 -7.60 -8.51
C SER A 31 2.15 -8.88 -9.35
N ASP A 32 1.11 -9.66 -9.05
CA ASP A 32 0.75 -10.87 -9.79
C ASP A 32 -0.01 -10.56 -11.09
N GLU A 33 -0.90 -9.57 -11.09
CA GLU A 33 -1.65 -9.13 -12.27
C GLU A 33 -0.78 -8.38 -13.28
N GLY A 34 0.23 -7.64 -12.81
CA GLY A 34 1.11 -6.80 -13.63
C GLY A 34 2.32 -7.52 -14.26
N ARG A 35 2.32 -8.85 -14.33
CA ARG A 35 3.46 -9.62 -14.86
C ARG A 35 3.59 -9.42 -16.37
N LEU A 36 4.81 -9.12 -16.81
CA LEU A 36 5.16 -8.97 -18.23
C LEU A 36 6.25 -9.98 -18.59
N ASP A 37 6.19 -10.52 -19.80
CA ASP A 37 7.21 -11.49 -20.25
C ASP A 37 8.62 -10.89 -20.23
N GLY A 38 9.54 -11.62 -19.61
CA GLY A 38 10.94 -11.19 -19.43
C GLY A 38 11.16 -10.08 -18.40
N ILE A 39 10.10 -9.60 -17.75
CA ILE A 39 10.14 -8.60 -16.67
C ILE A 39 9.61 -9.21 -15.39
N GLU A 40 10.46 -9.25 -14.38
CA GLU A 40 10.09 -9.67 -13.04
C GLU A 40 9.34 -8.53 -12.32
N SER A 41 8.24 -8.89 -11.66
CA SER A 41 7.49 -8.03 -10.76
C SER A 41 7.86 -8.40 -9.33
N GLN A 42 8.61 -7.52 -8.65
CA GLN A 42 9.17 -7.78 -7.34
C GLN A 42 8.46 -6.95 -6.25
N PRO A 43 7.60 -7.56 -5.42
CA PRO A 43 7.13 -6.92 -4.21
C PRO A 43 8.28 -6.78 -3.19
N ILE A 44 8.54 -5.57 -2.73
CA ILE A 44 9.58 -5.24 -1.74
C ILE A 44 8.92 -4.53 -0.57
N PHE A 45 8.91 -5.19 0.59
CA PHE A 45 8.17 -4.76 1.77
C PHE A 45 9.09 -4.61 2.98
N ASP A 46 9.28 -3.36 3.42
CA ASP A 46 9.86 -3.04 4.73
C ASP A 46 8.71 -2.86 5.72
N GLN A 47 8.37 -3.93 6.45
CA GLN A 47 7.31 -3.90 7.45
C GLN A 47 7.68 -3.13 8.71
N GLU A 48 8.97 -3.00 9.03
CA GLU A 48 9.42 -2.26 10.22
C GLU A 48 9.27 -0.75 10.02
N ARG A 49 9.48 -0.27 8.79
CA ARG A 49 9.44 1.16 8.44
C ARG A 49 8.19 1.54 7.65
N ASP A 50 7.29 0.58 7.46
CA ASP A 50 6.03 0.73 6.72
C ASP A 50 6.18 1.30 5.30
N ARG A 51 7.06 0.68 4.50
CA ARG A 51 7.30 1.05 3.10
C ARG A 51 7.16 -0.15 2.18
N TYR A 52 6.30 -0.01 1.17
CA TYR A 52 5.88 -1.13 0.35
C TYR A 52 5.85 -0.73 -1.12
N LEU A 53 6.59 -1.44 -1.96
CA LEU A 53 6.67 -1.12 -3.37
C LEU A 53 6.67 -2.36 -4.25
N ILE A 54 6.35 -2.14 -5.52
CA ILE A 54 6.54 -3.14 -6.59
C ILE A 54 7.61 -2.59 -7.52
N LEU A 55 8.70 -3.31 -7.66
CA LEU A 55 9.77 -3.03 -8.60
C LEU A 55 9.59 -3.90 -9.84
N SER A 56 9.47 -3.29 -11.01
CA SER A 56 9.64 -4.02 -12.26
C SER A 56 11.12 -4.07 -12.62
N GLN A 57 11.65 -5.27 -12.80
CA GLN A 57 13.03 -5.47 -13.22
C GLN A 57 13.16 -6.52 -14.32
N GLY A 58 13.87 -6.18 -15.39
CA GLY A 58 14.15 -7.14 -16.46
C GLY A 58 14.79 -6.48 -17.67
N TRP A 59 14.63 -7.11 -18.82
CA TRP A 59 15.10 -6.58 -20.09
C TRP A 59 14.01 -6.72 -21.13
N ARG A 60 13.78 -5.66 -21.91
CA ARG A 60 12.96 -5.71 -23.13
C ARG A 60 13.89 -5.57 -24.32
N GLY A 61 14.33 -6.70 -24.87
CA GLY A 61 15.42 -6.70 -25.85
C GLY A 61 16.71 -6.17 -25.23
N GLN A 62 17.22 -5.04 -25.73
CA GLN A 62 18.43 -4.37 -25.21
C GLN A 62 18.11 -3.25 -24.20
N GLU A 63 16.83 -2.98 -23.93
CA GLU A 63 16.43 -1.94 -22.99
C GLU A 63 16.31 -2.50 -21.56
N ARG A 64 16.96 -1.84 -20.60
CA ARG A 64 16.84 -2.18 -19.18
C ARG A 64 15.51 -1.70 -18.64
N VAL A 65 14.74 -2.61 -18.07
CA VAL A 65 13.58 -2.29 -17.25
C VAL A 65 14.00 -2.30 -15.79
N TYR A 66 13.90 -1.14 -15.14
CA TYR A 66 14.17 -0.98 -13.71
C TYR A 66 13.47 0.27 -13.17
N TRP A 67 12.24 0.11 -12.67
CA TRP A 67 11.49 1.20 -12.08
C TRP A 67 10.44 0.70 -11.08
N VAL A 68 10.11 1.58 -10.14
CA VAL A 68 9.03 1.34 -9.18
C VAL A 68 7.68 1.59 -9.88
N VAL A 69 6.81 0.59 -9.88
CA VAL A 69 5.48 0.66 -10.50
C VAL A 69 4.47 1.30 -9.54
N MET A 70 4.43 0.80 -8.31
CA MET A 70 3.62 1.34 -7.22
C MET A 70 4.47 1.48 -5.98
N HIS A 71 4.22 2.52 -5.18
CA HIS A 71 4.86 2.74 -3.88
C HIS A 71 3.85 3.31 -2.89
N LEU A 72 3.56 2.54 -1.85
CA LEU A 72 2.70 2.94 -0.74
C LEU A 72 3.49 2.91 0.57
N GLU A 73 3.17 3.82 1.48
CA GLU A 73 3.72 3.87 2.83
C GLU A 73 2.60 3.95 3.87
N LEU A 74 2.85 3.48 5.10
CA LEU A 74 2.02 3.88 6.25
C LEU A 74 2.77 4.90 7.08
N ARG A 75 2.16 6.06 7.29
CA ARG A 75 2.73 7.14 8.09
C ARG A 75 1.63 7.86 8.85
N GLY A 76 1.83 8.02 10.16
CA GLY A 76 0.85 8.72 11.01
C GLY A 76 -0.53 8.04 11.04
N GLY A 77 -0.60 6.73 10.82
CA GLY A 77 -1.87 5.99 10.78
C GLY A 77 -2.66 6.15 9.48
N LYS A 78 -2.02 6.62 8.40
CA LYS A 78 -2.60 6.84 7.07
C LYS A 78 -1.80 6.12 5.99
N VAL A 79 -2.45 5.83 4.87
CA VAL A 79 -1.83 5.26 3.67
C VAL A 79 -1.39 6.39 2.75
N TRP A 80 -0.11 6.43 2.41
CA TRP A 80 0.47 7.40 1.49
C TRP A 80 0.73 6.75 0.14
N ILE A 81 0.14 7.29 -0.92
CA ILE A 81 0.39 6.85 -2.28
C ILE A 81 1.52 7.71 -2.86
N GLN A 82 2.73 7.18 -2.87
CA GLN A 82 3.94 7.88 -3.32
C GLN A 82 4.16 7.75 -4.83
N ARG A 83 3.70 6.64 -5.42
CA ARG A 83 3.83 6.38 -6.85
C ARG A 83 2.73 5.46 -7.35
N ASN A 84 2.21 5.78 -8.53
CA ASN A 84 1.39 4.93 -9.37
C ASN A 84 1.85 5.13 -10.83
N GLN A 85 2.20 4.04 -11.52
CA GLN A 85 2.58 4.02 -12.94
C GLN A 85 1.66 3.09 -13.73
N THR A 86 0.42 3.01 -13.30
CA THR A 86 -0.62 2.15 -13.89
C THR A 86 -1.90 2.95 -14.05
N GLU A 87 -2.87 2.36 -14.74
CA GLU A 87 -4.23 2.91 -14.86
C GLU A 87 -5.13 2.53 -13.66
N VAL A 88 -4.58 1.87 -12.64
CA VAL A 88 -5.33 1.48 -11.44
C VAL A 88 -5.61 2.71 -10.60
N ASP A 89 -6.88 2.93 -10.25
CA ASP A 89 -7.30 3.91 -9.26
C ASP A 89 -7.05 3.35 -7.85
N ILE A 90 -5.84 3.57 -7.33
CA ILE A 90 -5.39 3.01 -6.05
C ILE A 90 -6.29 3.53 -4.92
N GLU A 91 -6.66 4.79 -4.98
CA GLU A 91 -7.53 5.47 -4.03
C GLU A 91 -8.88 4.75 -3.93
N ALA A 92 -9.54 4.50 -5.08
CA ALA A 92 -10.80 3.80 -5.13
C ALA A 92 -10.70 2.35 -4.63
N GLU A 93 -9.64 1.63 -5.01
CA GLU A 93 -9.39 0.26 -4.54
C GLU A 93 -9.19 0.20 -3.02
N LEU A 94 -8.41 1.12 -2.44
CA LEU A 94 -8.22 1.19 -0.99
C LEU A 94 -9.51 1.56 -0.26
N MET A 95 -10.32 2.47 -0.81
CA MET A 95 -11.63 2.81 -0.25
C MET A 95 -12.61 1.64 -0.29
N ALA A 96 -12.59 0.84 -1.37
CA ALA A 96 -13.38 -0.38 -1.47
C ALA A 96 -12.95 -1.46 -0.46
N LEU A 97 -11.71 -1.39 0.04
CA LEU A 97 -11.14 -2.23 1.10
C LEU A 97 -11.26 -1.60 2.50
N ASP A 98 -12.26 -0.73 2.69
CA ASP A 98 -12.61 -0.07 3.96
C ASP A 98 -11.50 0.83 4.53
N ILE A 99 -10.65 1.43 3.70
CA ILE A 99 -9.78 2.55 4.11
C ILE A 99 -10.51 3.86 3.82
N PRO A 100 -10.91 4.65 4.84
CA PRO A 100 -11.58 5.92 4.62
C PRO A 100 -10.71 6.87 3.80
N GLN A 101 -11.33 7.66 2.92
CA GLN A 101 -10.65 8.71 2.14
C GLN A 101 -9.81 9.67 3.00
N ALA A 102 -10.27 9.97 4.22
CA ALA A 102 -9.56 10.83 5.18
C ALA A 102 -8.23 10.25 5.69
N ASP A 103 -8.02 8.95 5.50
CA ASP A 103 -6.81 8.21 5.85
C ASP A 103 -5.94 7.88 4.63
N ILE A 104 -6.26 8.42 3.45
CA ILE A 104 -5.47 8.30 2.23
C ILE A 104 -4.83 9.64 1.92
N VAL A 105 -3.51 9.65 1.73
CA VAL A 105 -2.71 10.82 1.36
C VAL A 105 -2.12 10.61 -0.02
N LEU A 106 -2.34 11.57 -0.92
CA LEU A 106 -1.74 11.57 -2.25
C LEU A 106 -0.31 12.15 -2.20
N GLY A 107 0.65 11.31 -1.79
CA GLY A 107 2.06 11.66 -1.74
C GLY A 107 2.67 12.02 -3.09
N ILE A 108 2.08 11.51 -4.18
CA ILE A 108 2.47 11.77 -5.57
C ILE A 108 2.24 13.23 -6.03
N ILE A 109 1.38 13.99 -5.35
CA ILE A 109 1.10 15.40 -5.65
C ILE A 109 1.56 16.33 -4.51
N PRO A 110 1.83 17.62 -4.81
CA PRO A 110 2.25 18.58 -3.79
C PRO A 110 1.16 18.80 -2.72
N PRO A 111 1.54 19.05 -1.45
CA PRO A 111 0.60 19.15 -0.33
C PRO A 111 -0.60 20.07 -0.57
N GLU A 112 -0.37 21.25 -1.15
CA GLU A 112 -1.38 22.27 -1.41
C GLU A 112 -2.46 21.85 -2.43
N TYR A 113 -2.19 20.83 -3.26
CA TYR A 113 -3.16 20.30 -4.23
C TYR A 113 -3.97 19.12 -3.70
N ARG A 114 -3.58 18.52 -2.56
CA ARG A 114 -4.25 17.32 -2.02
C ARG A 114 -5.68 17.60 -1.61
N THR A 115 -5.92 18.73 -0.96
CA THR A 115 -7.25 19.16 -0.53
C THR A 115 -8.14 19.53 -1.72
N LEU A 116 -7.56 20.11 -2.78
CA LEU A 116 -8.26 20.36 -4.04
C LEU A 116 -8.70 19.06 -4.74
N ALA A 117 -7.91 17.99 -4.60
CA ALA A 117 -8.27 16.65 -5.05
C ALA A 117 -9.21 15.90 -4.08
N GLY A 118 -9.60 16.51 -2.96
CA GLY A 118 -10.48 15.93 -1.96
C GLY A 118 -9.79 15.04 -0.90
N PHE A 119 -8.47 15.01 -0.85
CA PHE A 119 -7.70 14.17 0.10
C PHE A 119 -7.06 15.00 1.22
N THR A 120 -6.59 14.32 2.26
CA THR A 120 -5.91 14.96 3.40
C THR A 120 -4.51 15.46 3.02
N GLU A 121 -4.06 16.55 3.66
CA GLU A 121 -2.71 17.09 3.46
C GLU A 121 -1.62 16.16 4.02
N ALA A 122 -1.90 15.51 5.15
CA ALA A 122 -1.03 14.55 5.83
C ALA A 122 -1.81 13.54 6.68
#